data_AF-A0A3M7CC25-F1
#
_entry.id   AF-A0A3M7CC25-F1
#
_cell.length_a   1.000
_cell.length_b   1.000
_cell.length_c   1.000
_cell.angle_alpha   90.00
_cell.angle_beta   90.00
_cell.angle_gamma   90.00
#
_symmetry.space_group_name_H-M   'P 1'
#
loop_
_entity.id
_entity.type
_entity.pdbx_description
1 polymer ?
#
loop_
_entity_poly.entity_id
_entity_poly.type
_entity_poly.pdbx_seq_one_letter_code
_entity_poly.pdbx_strand_id
1 'polypeptide(L)'
;MGGNAFALAFASAEASPRLPTPRMTPEVYHHLKVICTNRLCSCLPACTKVATLTEAPEKSDYGDVDFIISYPTISASSAPYWPDLANAIGAAGFILHGPKTASFAVPQDGSMHPERAVTYHLQSDGSQDLPRSNQLSENLYAQIDLELVEDELFDWHTFYASYGDMSSLLGHIVRNLGFTCSDRGMWLRLQELDDCKRQPIPLNIADKDGTIFLSHDKAQVMQFLTLDAEVYEKGFVTQQELFEWLGKCRLINWEAIDIRRDNADEKRREEKRGVFKAFLNEWLPANRPSAMTSDTMANTSNDQHSPEPKDTKTTSMKDAKARTQLRARRSELAQEAVTFFAKSEEYACKHAAIVRDARNAIAASILKDILKQVTGKNDNKKLNEIIRAFKKFVHVHISSAQNPEESVQANPIAVPAGKDEGEENTRVTLKISEERIPEIESQIGKLLRERQATDEKGRVETQYDLLDRDAVTIWLAQHWEELKALERQKRRPATDIDGQTRQLSLN
;
A
#
# COMPACT_ATOMS: atom_id res chain seq x y z
N MET A 1 0.97 -21.23 -12.28
CA MET A 1 1.41 -21.29 -13.69
C MET A 1 0.16 -21.07 -14.53
N GLY A 2 0.17 -20.02 -15.37
CA GLY A 2 -0.96 -19.56 -16.19
C GLY A 2 -1.27 -20.49 -17.38
N GLY A 3 -2.16 -20.06 -18.27
CA GLY A 3 -2.54 -20.81 -19.49
C GLY A 3 -3.56 -21.95 -19.33
N ASN A 4 -4.30 -22.04 -18.23
CA ASN A 4 -5.28 -23.12 -17.99
C ASN A 4 -6.73 -22.62 -17.90
N ALA A 5 -7.03 -21.40 -18.33
CA ALA A 5 -8.36 -20.81 -18.13
C ALA A 5 -9.46 -21.63 -18.81
N PHE A 6 -9.18 -22.18 -20.00
CA PHE A 6 -10.13 -22.98 -20.78
C PHE A 6 -10.21 -24.45 -20.35
N ALA A 7 -9.30 -24.93 -19.50
CA ALA A 7 -9.30 -26.32 -19.02
C ALA A 7 -10.50 -26.62 -18.10
N LEU A 8 -10.96 -25.61 -17.37
CA LEU A 8 -12.05 -25.71 -16.38
C LEU A 8 -13.29 -24.89 -16.78
N ALA A 9 -13.30 -24.27 -17.95
CA ALA A 9 -14.40 -23.45 -18.43
C ALA A 9 -15.47 -24.28 -19.14
N PHE A 10 -16.72 -23.78 -19.11
CA PHE A 10 -17.83 -24.32 -19.89
C PHE A 10 -18.36 -23.26 -20.85
N ALA A 11 -18.80 -23.69 -22.04
CA ALA A 11 -19.33 -22.78 -23.06
C ALA A 11 -20.76 -22.32 -22.72
N SER A 12 -21.13 -21.11 -23.09
CA SER A 12 -22.51 -20.62 -22.99
C SER A 12 -23.45 -21.30 -24.00
N ALA A 13 -22.90 -21.79 -25.12
CA ALA A 13 -23.66 -22.52 -26.14
C ALA A 13 -23.65 -24.03 -25.86
N GLU A 14 -24.82 -24.65 -25.85
CA GLU A 14 -24.98 -26.09 -25.65
C GLU A 14 -24.13 -26.88 -26.67
N ALA A 15 -23.48 -27.95 -26.19
CA ALA A 15 -22.65 -28.88 -26.97
C ALA A 15 -21.31 -28.33 -27.55
N SER A 16 -20.87 -27.10 -27.25
CA SER A 16 -19.55 -26.65 -27.70
C SER A 16 -18.41 -27.46 -27.05
N PRO A 17 -17.36 -27.86 -27.79
CA PRO A 17 -16.27 -28.65 -27.24
C PRO A 17 -15.38 -27.82 -26.29
N ARG A 18 -14.63 -28.52 -25.44
CA ARG A 18 -13.56 -27.89 -24.63
C ARG A 18 -12.38 -27.53 -25.52
N LEU A 19 -11.78 -26.37 -25.27
CA LEU A 19 -10.65 -25.84 -26.04
C LEU A 19 -9.33 -26.16 -25.31
N PRO A 20 -8.55 -27.17 -25.75
CA PRO A 20 -7.28 -27.51 -25.12
C PRO A 20 -6.26 -26.38 -25.34
N THR A 21 -5.70 -25.89 -24.25
CA THR A 21 -4.69 -24.81 -24.23
C THR A 21 -3.38 -25.32 -23.63
N PRO A 22 -2.66 -26.25 -24.28
CA PRO A 22 -1.41 -26.77 -23.73
C PRO A 22 -0.31 -25.69 -23.73
N ARG A 23 0.71 -25.89 -22.91
CA ARG A 23 1.92 -25.05 -22.88
C ARG A 23 2.55 -24.99 -24.28
N MET A 24 2.95 -23.80 -24.70
CA MET A 24 3.55 -23.51 -26.00
C MET A 24 5.08 -23.60 -25.95
N THR A 25 5.69 -24.06 -27.04
CA THR A 25 7.14 -23.92 -27.25
C THR A 25 7.49 -22.45 -27.54
N PRO A 26 8.77 -22.05 -27.41
CA PRO A 26 9.19 -20.70 -27.79
C PRO A 26 8.81 -20.34 -29.22
N GLU A 27 8.92 -21.25 -30.18
CA GLU A 27 8.60 -20.99 -31.59
C GLU A 27 7.12 -20.66 -31.77
N VAL A 28 6.22 -21.45 -31.17
CA VAL A 28 4.77 -21.23 -31.21
C VAL A 28 4.41 -19.90 -30.52
N TYR A 29 4.99 -19.64 -29.35
CA TYR A 29 4.77 -18.40 -28.60
C TYR A 29 5.16 -17.16 -29.42
N HIS A 30 6.37 -17.13 -29.98
CA HIS A 30 6.84 -15.98 -30.77
C HIS A 30 6.04 -15.81 -32.06
N HIS A 31 5.66 -16.92 -32.71
CA HIS A 31 4.82 -16.89 -33.90
C HIS A 31 3.45 -16.24 -33.61
N LEU A 32 2.78 -16.70 -32.56
CA LEU A 32 1.48 -16.17 -32.15
C LEU A 32 1.57 -14.72 -31.67
N LYS A 33 2.63 -14.36 -30.93
CA LYS A 33 2.88 -12.98 -30.53
C LYS A 33 2.89 -12.04 -31.73
N VAL A 34 3.58 -12.40 -32.81
CA VAL A 34 3.63 -11.60 -34.06
C VAL A 34 2.25 -11.55 -34.73
N ILE A 35 1.59 -12.70 -34.90
CA ILE A 35 0.28 -12.77 -35.57
C ILE A 35 -0.78 -11.95 -34.81
N CYS A 36 -0.90 -12.17 -33.51
CA CYS A 36 -1.88 -11.48 -32.67
C CYS A 36 -1.58 -9.98 -32.61
N THR A 37 -0.31 -9.57 -32.52
CA THR A 37 0.07 -8.14 -32.60
C THR A 37 -0.45 -7.52 -33.90
N ASN A 38 -0.18 -8.15 -35.04
CA ASN A 38 -0.60 -7.63 -36.35
C ASN A 38 -2.13 -7.54 -36.46
N ARG A 39 -2.85 -8.56 -35.97
CA ARG A 39 -4.33 -8.58 -35.97
C ARG A 39 -4.89 -7.48 -35.09
N LEU A 40 -4.39 -7.34 -33.85
CA LEU A 40 -4.78 -6.29 -32.91
C LEU A 40 -4.54 -4.90 -33.49
N CYS A 41 -3.35 -4.62 -34.02
CA CYS A 41 -3.04 -3.33 -34.65
C CYS A 41 -3.90 -3.05 -35.90
N SER A 42 -4.36 -4.08 -36.61
CA SER A 42 -5.20 -3.93 -37.80
C SER A 42 -6.67 -3.64 -37.46
N CYS A 43 -7.17 -4.17 -36.34
CA CYS A 43 -8.58 -4.01 -35.95
C CYS A 43 -8.82 -2.86 -34.98
N LEU A 44 -7.78 -2.33 -34.33
CA LEU A 44 -7.86 -1.21 -33.39
C LEU A 44 -7.57 0.13 -34.07
N PRO A 45 -8.08 1.25 -33.53
CA PRO A 45 -7.73 2.59 -34.00
C PRO A 45 -6.21 2.83 -33.99
N ALA A 46 -5.71 3.61 -34.95
CA ALA A 46 -4.27 3.89 -35.07
C ALA A 46 -3.63 4.60 -33.85
N CYS A 47 -4.44 5.27 -33.01
CA CYS A 47 -3.99 5.90 -31.78
C CYS A 47 -3.92 4.93 -30.58
N THR A 48 -4.44 3.72 -30.70
CA THR A 48 -4.42 2.71 -29.64
C THR A 48 -3.02 2.10 -29.52
N LYS A 49 -2.43 2.18 -28.33
CA LYS A 49 -1.16 1.50 -28.05
C LYS A 49 -1.45 0.03 -27.77
N VAL A 50 -0.63 -0.85 -28.33
CA VAL A 50 -0.66 -2.30 -28.10
C VAL A 50 0.75 -2.72 -27.71
N ALA A 51 0.87 -3.43 -26.59
CA ALA A 51 2.14 -4.00 -26.15
C ALA A 51 1.91 -5.44 -25.73
N THR A 52 2.93 -6.28 -25.88
CA THR A 52 2.98 -7.58 -25.22
C THR A 52 3.86 -7.45 -24.00
N LEU A 53 3.46 -8.02 -22.86
CA LEU A 53 4.33 -8.06 -21.70
C LEU A 53 5.61 -8.82 -22.01
N THR A 54 6.72 -8.31 -21.47
CA THR A 54 8.00 -9.00 -21.59
C THR A 54 8.02 -10.13 -20.57
N GLU A 55 8.38 -11.33 -21.00
CA GLU A 55 8.41 -12.50 -20.15
C GLU A 55 9.64 -12.49 -19.22
N ALA A 56 9.59 -13.28 -18.15
CA ALA A 56 10.80 -13.57 -17.40
C ALA A 56 11.82 -14.27 -18.33
N PRO A 57 13.13 -13.90 -18.25
CA PRO A 57 14.14 -14.52 -19.08
C PRO A 57 14.24 -16.05 -18.88
N GLU A 58 14.75 -16.74 -19.89
CA GLU A 58 15.08 -18.18 -19.87
C GLU A 58 13.88 -19.13 -19.67
N LYS A 59 12.64 -18.67 -19.90
CA LYS A 59 11.47 -19.56 -19.96
C LYS A 59 11.62 -20.58 -21.10
N SER A 60 11.49 -21.86 -20.76
CA SER A 60 11.51 -22.97 -21.73
C SER A 60 10.16 -23.22 -22.41
N ASP A 61 9.07 -22.76 -21.82
CA ASP A 61 7.70 -22.92 -22.31
C ASP A 61 6.76 -21.83 -21.75
N TYR A 62 5.64 -21.60 -22.44
CA TYR A 62 4.72 -20.49 -22.19
C TYR A 62 3.29 -20.99 -22.02
N GLY A 63 2.51 -20.38 -21.12
CA GLY A 63 1.11 -20.79 -20.89
C GLY A 63 0.13 -19.94 -21.68
N ASP A 64 0.46 -18.67 -21.81
CA ASP A 64 -0.35 -17.59 -22.29
C ASP A 64 0.54 -16.60 -23.07
N VAL A 65 -0.10 -15.71 -23.84
CA VAL A 65 0.52 -14.49 -24.37
C VAL A 65 -0.24 -13.29 -23.81
N ASP A 66 0.41 -12.50 -22.96
CA ASP A 66 -0.19 -11.34 -22.31
C ASP A 66 -0.03 -10.07 -23.16
N PHE A 67 -1.14 -9.47 -23.57
CA PHE A 67 -1.18 -8.18 -24.25
C PHE A 67 -1.87 -7.12 -23.40
N ILE A 68 -1.36 -5.91 -23.51
CA ILE A 68 -1.95 -4.70 -22.97
C ILE A 68 -2.40 -3.82 -24.12
N ILE A 69 -3.62 -3.32 -24.03
CA ILE A 69 -4.23 -2.42 -25.00
C ILE A 69 -4.61 -1.13 -24.28
N SER A 70 -4.22 0.01 -24.84
CA SER A 70 -4.58 1.30 -24.29
C SER A 70 -6.01 1.69 -24.65
N TYR A 71 -6.68 2.42 -23.76
CA TYR A 71 -7.98 3.01 -24.06
C TYR A 71 -8.11 4.42 -23.46
N PRO A 72 -8.88 5.32 -24.10
CA PRO A 72 -9.01 6.68 -23.63
C PRO A 72 -10.03 6.79 -22.49
N THR A 73 -9.65 7.47 -21.42
CA THR A 73 -10.48 7.66 -20.21
C THR A 73 -11.71 8.55 -20.44
N ILE A 74 -11.70 9.38 -21.48
CA ILE A 74 -12.68 10.45 -21.73
C ILE A 74 -14.05 9.92 -22.22
N SER A 75 -14.13 8.68 -22.72
CA SER A 75 -15.42 8.04 -23.04
C SER A 75 -15.42 6.56 -22.70
N ALA A 76 -16.21 6.16 -21.70
CA ALA A 76 -16.44 4.76 -21.36
C ALA A 76 -17.02 3.93 -22.53
N SER A 77 -17.54 4.57 -23.58
CA SER A 77 -18.04 3.90 -24.79
C SER A 77 -16.97 3.62 -25.85
N SER A 78 -15.69 3.93 -25.57
CA SER A 78 -14.58 3.77 -26.52
C SER A 78 -13.75 2.51 -26.31
N ALA A 79 -13.99 1.76 -25.22
CA ALA A 79 -13.35 0.48 -24.99
C ALA A 79 -13.78 -0.54 -26.06
N PRO A 80 -12.86 -1.37 -26.60
CA PRO A 80 -13.19 -2.34 -27.61
C PRO A 80 -14.18 -3.38 -27.07
N TYR A 81 -15.14 -3.77 -27.91
CA TYR A 81 -16.11 -4.82 -27.55
C TYR A 81 -15.43 -6.19 -27.65
N TRP A 82 -15.39 -6.93 -26.54
CA TRP A 82 -14.64 -8.18 -26.43
C TRP A 82 -14.98 -9.24 -27.49
N PRO A 83 -16.25 -9.50 -27.85
CA PRO A 83 -16.58 -10.42 -28.93
C PRO A 83 -16.03 -9.99 -30.29
N ASP A 84 -16.03 -8.69 -30.61
CA ASP A 84 -15.49 -8.20 -31.88
C ASP A 84 -13.97 -8.42 -31.90
N LEU A 85 -13.30 -8.15 -30.78
CA LEU A 85 -11.88 -8.39 -30.62
C LEU A 85 -11.53 -9.88 -30.72
N ALA A 86 -12.33 -10.76 -30.10
CA ALA A 86 -12.18 -12.22 -30.19
C ALA A 86 -12.18 -12.68 -31.65
N ASN A 87 -13.18 -12.24 -32.42
CA ASN A 87 -13.31 -12.58 -33.83
C ASN A 87 -12.16 -11.98 -34.66
N ALA A 88 -11.76 -10.73 -34.39
CA ALA A 88 -10.70 -10.05 -35.11
C ALA A 88 -9.33 -10.72 -34.94
N ILE A 89 -9.04 -11.26 -33.74
CA ILE A 89 -7.80 -12.01 -33.50
C ILE A 89 -7.89 -13.49 -33.92
N GLY A 90 -9.07 -13.95 -34.37
CA GLY A 90 -9.29 -15.32 -34.85
C GLY A 90 -9.53 -16.35 -33.75
N ALA A 91 -10.03 -15.94 -32.59
CA ALA A 91 -10.29 -16.83 -31.47
C ALA A 91 -11.49 -17.76 -31.71
N ALA A 92 -11.38 -19.00 -31.22
CA ALA A 92 -12.49 -19.94 -31.16
C ALA A 92 -13.44 -19.67 -29.98
N GLY A 93 -12.89 -19.10 -28.90
CA GLY A 93 -13.69 -18.70 -27.75
C GLY A 93 -12.96 -17.74 -26.84
N PHE A 94 -13.71 -17.15 -25.91
CA PHE A 94 -13.18 -16.18 -24.96
C PHE A 94 -13.86 -16.28 -23.58
N ILE A 95 -13.13 -15.91 -22.54
CA ILE A 95 -13.56 -15.86 -21.14
C ILE A 95 -13.43 -14.41 -20.66
N LEU A 96 -14.48 -13.86 -20.08
CA LEU A 96 -14.44 -12.54 -19.44
C LEU A 96 -14.12 -12.71 -17.95
N HIS A 97 -13.01 -12.12 -17.50
CA HIS A 97 -12.66 -12.08 -16.07
C HIS A 97 -13.17 -10.82 -15.38
N GLY A 98 -13.43 -9.77 -16.17
CA GLY A 98 -13.91 -8.48 -15.70
C GLY A 98 -14.14 -7.52 -16.86
N PRO A 99 -14.49 -6.26 -16.60
CA PRO A 99 -14.75 -5.28 -17.66
C PRO A 99 -13.51 -4.96 -18.50
N LYS A 100 -12.30 -5.14 -17.94
CA LYS A 100 -11.03 -4.74 -18.56
C LYS A 100 -10.10 -5.91 -18.90
N THR A 101 -10.52 -7.16 -18.68
CA THR A 101 -9.63 -8.32 -18.82
C THR A 101 -10.38 -9.52 -19.39
N ALA A 102 -9.81 -10.13 -20.42
CA ALA A 102 -10.36 -11.31 -21.07
C ALA A 102 -9.26 -12.26 -21.55
N SER A 103 -9.55 -13.56 -21.54
CA SER A 103 -8.70 -14.61 -22.13
C SER A 103 -9.34 -15.12 -23.41
N PHE A 104 -8.54 -15.39 -24.44
CA PHE A 104 -8.98 -15.89 -25.74
C PHE A 104 -8.27 -17.20 -26.07
N ALA A 105 -8.98 -18.12 -26.70
CA ALA A 105 -8.41 -19.35 -27.24
C ALA A 105 -8.20 -19.19 -28.74
N VAL A 106 -6.95 -19.02 -29.18
CA VAL A 106 -6.57 -18.83 -30.59
C VAL A 106 -5.88 -20.10 -31.11
N PRO A 107 -6.16 -20.59 -32.34
CA PRO A 107 -5.47 -21.76 -32.89
C PRO A 107 -3.93 -21.63 -32.82
N GLN A 108 -3.23 -22.67 -32.34
CA GLN A 108 -1.76 -22.60 -32.18
C GLN A 108 -0.99 -22.49 -33.50
N ASP A 109 -1.59 -22.95 -34.59
CA ASP A 109 -1.03 -22.83 -35.95
C ASP A 109 -1.14 -21.41 -36.52
N GLY A 110 -1.70 -20.46 -35.75
CA GLY A 110 -1.89 -19.09 -36.17
C GLY A 110 -3.01 -18.89 -37.17
N SER A 111 -3.82 -19.91 -37.48
CA SER A 111 -5.00 -19.77 -38.35
C SER A 111 -6.10 -18.90 -37.70
N MET A 112 -7.10 -18.53 -38.49
CA MET A 112 -8.32 -17.88 -38.00
C MET A 112 -9.36 -18.98 -37.76
N HIS A 113 -9.98 -19.01 -36.58
CA HIS A 113 -11.11 -19.92 -36.37
C HIS A 113 -12.26 -19.55 -37.35
N PRO A 114 -12.84 -20.53 -38.07
CA PRO A 114 -13.80 -20.25 -39.15
C PRO A 114 -15.16 -19.77 -38.65
N GLU A 115 -15.53 -20.15 -37.42
CA GLU A 115 -16.78 -19.76 -36.78
C GLU A 115 -16.57 -18.62 -35.79
N ARG A 116 -17.65 -17.92 -35.44
CA ARG A 116 -17.62 -16.85 -34.45
C ARG A 116 -17.20 -17.36 -33.08
N ALA A 117 -16.41 -16.57 -32.38
CA ALA A 117 -15.91 -16.90 -31.06
C ALA A 117 -17.07 -17.14 -30.06
N VAL A 118 -17.01 -18.27 -29.36
CA VAL A 118 -18.01 -18.65 -28.34
C VAL A 118 -17.58 -18.11 -26.96
N THR A 119 -18.54 -17.64 -26.17
CA THR A 119 -18.29 -17.23 -24.79
C THR A 119 -18.15 -18.45 -23.88
N TYR A 120 -17.14 -18.44 -23.02
CA TYR A 120 -16.90 -19.43 -21.98
C TYR A 120 -16.96 -18.79 -20.60
N HIS A 121 -17.40 -19.57 -19.60
CA HIS A 121 -17.49 -19.15 -18.21
C HIS A 121 -16.65 -20.07 -17.32
N LEU A 122 -15.92 -19.46 -16.38
CA LEU A 122 -15.22 -20.18 -15.32
C LEU A 122 -16.21 -20.77 -14.31
N GLN A 123 -16.01 -22.02 -13.91
CA GLN A 123 -16.75 -22.58 -12.78
C GLN A 123 -16.30 -21.90 -11.48
N SER A 124 -17.26 -21.38 -10.71
CA SER A 124 -17.03 -21.08 -9.30
C SER A 124 -17.08 -22.38 -8.50
N ASP A 125 -16.33 -22.45 -7.39
CA ASP A 125 -16.11 -23.62 -6.53
C ASP A 125 -17.38 -24.13 -5.79
N GLY A 126 -18.57 -23.84 -6.31
CA GLY A 126 -19.87 -24.24 -5.76
C GLY A 126 -20.96 -24.56 -6.79
N SER A 127 -20.70 -24.46 -8.09
CA SER A 127 -21.68 -24.72 -9.16
C SER A 127 -21.39 -26.06 -9.86
N GLN A 128 -21.87 -27.17 -9.30
CA GLN A 128 -21.64 -28.53 -9.83
C GLN A 128 -22.62 -28.98 -10.93
N ASP A 129 -23.68 -28.23 -11.22
CA ASP A 129 -24.82 -28.75 -12.01
C ASP A 129 -24.94 -28.23 -13.45
N LEU A 130 -23.92 -27.58 -14.03
CA LEU A 130 -23.97 -27.16 -15.44
C LEU A 130 -23.41 -28.27 -16.36
N PRO A 131 -24.15 -28.67 -17.42
CA PRO A 131 -23.75 -29.75 -18.32
C PRO A 131 -22.43 -29.41 -19.03
N ARG A 132 -21.38 -30.19 -18.75
CA ARG A 132 -20.11 -30.10 -19.49
C ARG A 132 -20.23 -30.89 -20.78
N SER A 133 -19.79 -30.31 -21.89
CA SER A 133 -19.43 -31.13 -23.05
C SER A 133 -18.18 -31.94 -22.70
N ASN A 134 -18.29 -33.27 -22.74
CA ASN A 134 -17.15 -34.15 -22.57
C ASN A 134 -16.23 -34.14 -23.80
N GLN A 135 -16.70 -33.63 -24.93
CA GLN A 135 -15.95 -33.55 -26.18
C GLN A 135 -14.83 -32.50 -26.06
N LEU A 136 -13.62 -32.92 -26.40
CA LEU A 136 -12.46 -32.06 -26.54
C LEU A 136 -12.33 -31.70 -28.02
N SER A 137 -11.98 -30.44 -28.32
CA SER A 137 -11.66 -30.05 -29.69
C SER A 137 -10.44 -30.83 -30.19
N GLU A 138 -10.43 -31.18 -31.47
CA GLU A 138 -9.29 -31.85 -32.12
C GLU A 138 -8.13 -30.87 -32.38
N ASN A 139 -8.42 -29.57 -32.43
CA ASN A 139 -7.43 -28.52 -32.61
C ASN A 139 -6.80 -28.09 -31.27
N LEU A 140 -5.53 -27.70 -31.31
CA LEU A 140 -4.84 -27.09 -30.18
C LEU A 140 -4.95 -25.57 -30.22
N TYR A 141 -5.18 -24.97 -29.06
CA TYR A 141 -5.30 -23.53 -28.90
C TYR A 141 -4.21 -22.99 -27.98
N ALA A 142 -3.91 -21.70 -28.12
CA ALA A 142 -3.12 -20.91 -27.19
C ALA A 142 -4.03 -19.97 -26.43
N GLN A 143 -3.74 -19.77 -25.15
CA GLN A 143 -4.38 -18.72 -24.37
C GLN A 143 -3.73 -17.38 -24.71
N ILE A 144 -4.52 -16.40 -25.15
CA ILE A 144 -4.09 -15.01 -25.34
C ILE A 144 -4.84 -14.20 -24.30
N ASP A 145 -4.13 -13.53 -23.40
CA ASP A 145 -4.72 -12.71 -22.36
C ASP A 145 -4.62 -11.24 -22.77
N LEU A 146 -5.76 -10.53 -22.75
CA LEU A 146 -5.83 -9.11 -23.07
C LEU A 146 -6.27 -8.31 -21.84
N GLU A 147 -5.54 -7.24 -21.55
CA GLU A 147 -5.89 -6.26 -20.52
C GLU A 147 -6.06 -4.86 -21.13
N LEU A 148 -7.12 -4.16 -20.75
CA LEU A 148 -7.38 -2.78 -21.10
C LEU A 148 -6.83 -1.84 -20.02
N VAL A 149 -5.91 -0.96 -20.42
CA VAL A 149 -5.26 0.01 -19.54
C VAL A 149 -5.50 1.43 -20.03
N GLU A 150 -5.67 2.36 -19.11
CA GLU A 150 -5.88 3.77 -19.42
C GLU A 150 -4.65 4.34 -20.15
N ASP A 151 -4.84 5.15 -21.20
CA ASP A 151 -3.74 5.68 -22.03
C ASP A 151 -2.59 6.31 -21.22
N GLU A 152 -2.96 7.03 -20.15
CA GLU A 152 -2.02 7.71 -19.24
C GLU A 152 -1.18 6.73 -18.40
N LEU A 153 -1.67 5.50 -18.18
CA LEU A 153 -1.02 4.48 -17.36
C LEU A 153 -0.34 3.39 -18.19
N PHE A 154 -0.53 3.39 -19.50
CA PHE A 154 -0.07 2.32 -20.39
C PHE A 154 1.43 2.02 -20.25
N ASP A 155 2.27 3.07 -20.26
CA ASP A 155 3.72 2.92 -20.21
C ASP A 155 4.19 2.43 -18.83
N TRP A 156 3.53 2.90 -17.76
CA TRP A 156 3.77 2.44 -16.40
C TRP A 156 3.37 0.98 -16.21
N HIS A 157 2.17 0.61 -16.65
CA HIS A 157 1.63 -0.74 -16.47
C HIS A 157 2.45 -1.77 -17.24
N THR A 158 2.84 -1.45 -18.47
CA THR A 158 3.74 -2.29 -19.27
C THR A 158 5.08 -2.47 -18.56
N PHE A 159 5.63 -1.40 -17.97
CA PHE A 159 6.84 -1.49 -17.15
C PHE A 159 6.65 -2.42 -15.94
N TYR A 160 5.63 -2.14 -15.13
CA TYR A 160 5.38 -2.76 -13.84
C TYR A 160 5.02 -4.25 -13.97
N ALA A 161 4.22 -4.64 -14.96
CA ALA A 161 3.76 -6.00 -15.15
C ALA A 161 4.70 -6.88 -15.99
N SER A 162 5.74 -6.31 -16.60
CA SER A 162 6.76 -7.09 -17.34
C SER A 162 7.71 -7.87 -16.43
N TYR A 163 8.41 -8.83 -17.03
CA TYR A 163 9.36 -9.76 -16.40
C TYR A 163 8.73 -10.65 -15.31
N GLY A 164 7.43 -10.91 -15.42
CA GLY A 164 6.69 -11.81 -14.53
C GLY A 164 6.58 -11.28 -13.10
N ASP A 165 7.43 -11.79 -12.21
CA ASP A 165 7.39 -11.47 -10.77
C ASP A 165 8.13 -10.18 -10.39
N MET A 166 8.61 -9.38 -11.36
CA MET A 166 9.37 -8.15 -11.10
C MET A 166 8.59 -7.13 -10.24
N SER A 167 7.30 -6.92 -10.51
CA SER A 167 6.43 -6.08 -9.67
C SER A 167 6.46 -6.49 -8.20
N SER A 168 6.43 -7.80 -7.95
CA SER A 168 6.44 -8.36 -6.60
C SER A 168 7.81 -8.19 -5.95
N LEU A 169 8.90 -8.47 -6.69
CA LEU A 169 10.26 -8.22 -6.22
C LEU A 169 10.48 -6.75 -5.83
N LEU A 170 10.11 -5.84 -6.73
CA LEU A 170 10.22 -4.41 -6.49
C LEU A 170 9.37 -4.00 -5.28
N GLY A 171 8.14 -4.50 -5.18
CA GLY A 171 7.27 -4.28 -4.02
C GLY A 171 7.93 -4.67 -2.70
N HIS A 172 8.62 -5.82 -2.64
CA HIS A 172 9.33 -6.26 -1.44
C HIS A 172 10.53 -5.37 -1.10
N ILE A 173 11.32 -4.98 -2.10
CA ILE A 173 12.48 -4.07 -1.92
C ILE A 173 12.02 -2.75 -1.29
N VAL A 174 10.97 -2.13 -1.83
CA VAL A 174 10.61 -0.75 -1.48
C VAL A 174 9.75 -0.63 -0.20
N ARG A 175 9.03 -1.70 0.19
CA ARG A 175 8.02 -1.67 1.26
C ARG A 175 8.55 -1.33 2.65
N ASN A 176 9.79 -1.73 2.95
CA ASN A 176 10.44 -1.49 4.25
C ASN A 176 10.75 -0.02 4.48
N LEU A 177 11.03 0.72 3.42
CA LEU A 177 11.44 2.12 3.45
C LEU A 177 10.26 3.07 3.20
N GLY A 178 9.03 2.58 3.36
CA GLY A 178 7.82 3.39 3.27
C GLY A 178 7.32 3.63 1.86
N PHE A 179 7.78 2.91 0.86
CA PHE A 179 7.27 3.06 -0.50
C PHE A 179 6.37 1.89 -0.88
N THR A 180 5.54 2.12 -1.90
CA THR A 180 4.73 1.09 -2.54
C THR A 180 4.75 1.33 -4.04
N CYS A 181 5.00 0.30 -4.84
CA CYS A 181 4.71 0.32 -6.28
C CYS A 181 3.42 -0.47 -6.50
N SER A 182 2.48 0.08 -7.27
CA SER A 182 1.28 -0.61 -7.73
C SER A 182 1.12 -0.45 -9.24
N ASP A 183 0.11 -1.09 -9.81
CA ASP A 183 -0.40 -0.89 -11.17
C ASP A 183 -0.70 0.58 -11.55
N ARG A 184 -0.81 1.47 -10.57
CA ARG A 184 -1.14 2.90 -10.76
C ARG A 184 0.07 3.84 -10.61
N GLY A 185 1.19 3.36 -10.11
CA GLY A 185 2.39 4.18 -9.90
C GLY A 185 3.12 3.87 -8.60
N MET A 186 4.08 4.74 -8.28
CA MET A 186 4.83 4.72 -7.03
C MET A 186 4.20 5.66 -5.99
N TRP A 187 4.17 5.21 -4.74
CA TRP A 187 3.57 5.91 -3.61
C TRP A 187 4.54 5.98 -2.44
N LEU A 188 4.49 7.09 -1.70
CA LEU A 188 5.12 7.25 -0.40
C LEU A 188 4.07 7.04 0.69
N ARG A 189 4.32 6.12 1.61
CA ARG A 189 3.55 5.86 2.83
C ARG A 189 4.20 6.61 3.99
N LEU A 190 3.44 7.46 4.66
CA LEU A 190 3.88 8.19 5.84
C LEU A 190 4.19 7.23 7.00
N GLN A 191 5.23 7.54 7.78
CA GLN A 191 5.62 6.72 8.93
C GLN A 191 4.53 6.76 10.01
N GLU A 192 3.87 7.91 10.13
CA GLU A 192 2.77 8.18 11.04
C GLU A 192 1.58 7.26 10.77
N LEU A 193 1.33 6.87 9.51
CA LEU A 193 0.28 5.89 9.19
C LEU A 193 0.59 4.52 9.77
N ASP A 194 1.85 4.08 9.68
CA ASP A 194 2.28 2.80 10.23
C ASP A 194 2.22 2.83 11.77
N ASP A 195 2.53 3.96 12.39
CA ASP A 195 2.47 4.14 13.85
C ASP A 195 1.03 4.23 14.37
N CYS A 196 0.14 4.90 13.64
CA CYS A 196 -1.29 4.96 13.95
C CYS A 196 -1.96 3.59 13.92
N LYS A 197 -1.46 2.63 13.13
CA LYS A 197 -2.02 1.27 13.08
C LYS A 197 -1.50 0.36 14.20
N ARG A 198 -0.52 0.81 14.98
CA ARG A 198 0.07 0.04 16.08
C ARG A 198 -0.60 0.37 17.41
N GLN A 199 -0.47 -0.55 18.37
CA GLN A 199 -0.89 -0.36 19.76
C GLN A 199 -0.05 0.77 20.41
N PRO A 200 -0.57 1.48 21.42
CA PRO A 200 -1.73 1.17 22.27
C PRO A 200 -3.11 1.63 21.75
N ILE A 201 -3.18 2.47 20.72
CA ILE A 201 -4.47 2.93 20.15
C ILE A 201 -4.40 2.78 18.64
N PRO A 202 -4.83 1.63 18.07
CA PRO A 202 -4.92 1.48 16.63
C PRO A 202 -6.01 2.40 16.10
N LEU A 203 -5.61 3.41 15.34
CA LEU A 203 -6.49 4.36 14.69
C LEU A 203 -6.94 3.78 13.35
N ASN A 204 -8.24 3.92 13.09
CA ASN A 204 -8.81 3.56 11.80
C ASN A 204 -8.60 4.72 10.81
N ILE A 205 -7.36 4.89 10.36
CA ILE A 205 -6.98 5.85 9.32
C ILE A 205 -6.93 5.10 7.99
N ALA A 206 -7.64 5.62 6.98
CA ALA A 206 -7.62 5.02 5.66
C ALA A 206 -6.25 5.20 5.00
N ASP A 207 -5.77 4.19 4.28
CA ASP A 207 -4.42 4.19 3.68
C ASP A 207 -4.18 5.41 2.78
N LYS A 208 -5.22 5.85 2.05
CA LYS A 208 -5.19 7.03 1.19
C LYS A 208 -4.87 8.34 1.93
N ASP A 209 -5.18 8.42 3.22
CA ASP A 209 -4.97 9.61 4.04
C ASP A 209 -3.52 9.69 4.54
N GLY A 210 -2.81 8.55 4.57
CA GLY A 210 -1.40 8.45 4.95
C GLY A 210 -0.46 8.04 3.80
N THR A 211 -0.91 8.17 2.54
CA THR A 211 -0.10 7.87 1.36
C THR A 211 -0.11 9.03 0.37
N ILE A 212 0.99 9.24 -0.33
CA ILE A 212 1.19 10.31 -1.31
C ILE A 212 1.56 9.66 -2.63
N PHE A 213 0.85 10.02 -3.69
CA PHE A 213 1.19 9.59 -5.04
C PHE A 213 2.46 10.32 -5.48
N LEU A 214 3.50 9.58 -5.89
CA LEU A 214 4.75 10.17 -6.35
C LEU A 214 4.73 10.37 -7.87
N SER A 215 4.67 9.27 -8.62
CA SER A 215 4.69 9.31 -10.09
C SER A 215 4.25 7.98 -10.69
N HIS A 216 3.72 8.02 -11.91
CA HIS A 216 3.59 6.87 -12.81
C HIS A 216 4.53 6.99 -14.03
N ASP A 217 5.38 8.01 -14.09
CA ASP A 217 6.42 8.08 -15.11
C ASP A 217 7.51 7.05 -14.78
N LYS A 218 7.57 5.97 -15.57
CA LYS A 218 8.54 4.88 -15.35
C LYS A 218 9.99 5.38 -15.36
N ALA A 219 10.33 6.39 -16.17
CA ALA A 219 11.69 6.91 -16.24
C ALA A 219 12.05 7.70 -14.98
N GLN A 220 11.14 8.56 -14.51
CA GLN A 220 11.34 9.27 -13.23
C GLN A 220 11.44 8.32 -12.04
N VAL A 221 10.59 7.28 -12.01
CA VAL A 221 10.62 6.28 -10.94
C VAL A 221 11.91 5.46 -10.99
N MET A 222 12.32 4.97 -12.16
CA MET A 222 13.60 4.26 -12.32
C MET A 222 14.78 5.14 -11.89
N GLN A 223 14.79 6.42 -12.30
CA GLN A 223 15.82 7.37 -11.88
C GLN A 223 15.87 7.53 -10.36
N PHE A 224 14.71 7.73 -9.71
CA PHE A 224 14.63 7.82 -8.25
C PHE A 224 15.11 6.53 -7.57
N LEU A 225 14.88 5.37 -8.16
CA LEU A 225 15.31 4.07 -7.63
C LEU A 225 16.78 3.74 -7.93
N THR A 226 17.47 4.57 -8.72
CA THR A 226 18.82 4.29 -9.26
C THR A 226 18.84 3.03 -10.14
N LEU A 227 17.73 2.81 -10.85
CA LEU A 227 17.60 1.77 -11.86
C LEU A 227 17.82 2.38 -13.24
N ASP A 228 18.62 1.69 -14.06
CA ASP A 228 19.01 2.19 -15.38
C ASP A 228 17.90 1.93 -16.40
N ALA A 229 17.27 2.99 -16.89
CA ALA A 229 16.18 2.90 -17.85
C ALA A 229 16.65 2.36 -19.22
N GLU A 230 17.85 2.69 -19.67
CA GLU A 230 18.36 2.20 -20.96
C GLU A 230 18.62 0.69 -20.92
N VAL A 231 19.13 0.19 -19.79
CA VAL A 231 19.30 -1.25 -19.58
C VAL A 231 17.94 -1.95 -19.58
N TYR A 232 16.94 -1.37 -18.92
CA TYR A 232 15.58 -1.92 -18.92
C TYR A 232 14.98 -2.00 -20.33
N GLU A 233 15.09 -0.92 -21.13
CA GLU A 233 14.54 -0.86 -22.48
C GLU A 233 15.26 -1.80 -23.47
N LYS A 234 16.57 -2.07 -23.26
CA LYS A 234 17.30 -3.10 -24.02
C LYS A 234 16.81 -4.52 -23.68
N GLY A 235 16.32 -4.69 -22.45
CA GLY A 235 15.86 -5.95 -21.90
C GLY A 235 16.96 -6.87 -21.40
N PHE A 236 16.54 -7.97 -20.78
CA PHE A 236 17.42 -8.94 -20.10
C PHE A 236 17.40 -10.28 -20.84
N VAL A 237 18.58 -10.81 -21.15
CA VAL A 237 18.73 -12.12 -21.79
C VAL A 237 18.66 -13.24 -20.76
N THR A 238 19.18 -13.00 -19.55
CA THR A 238 19.24 -13.98 -18.46
C THR A 238 18.57 -13.48 -17.19
N GLN A 239 18.15 -14.39 -16.31
CA GLN A 239 17.61 -13.99 -15.00
C GLN A 239 18.65 -13.27 -14.15
N GLN A 240 19.93 -13.63 -14.30
CA GLN A 240 21.05 -12.98 -13.62
C GLN A 240 21.16 -11.50 -13.98
N GLU A 241 21.03 -11.12 -15.26
CA GLU A 241 21.07 -9.72 -15.69
C GLU A 241 19.92 -8.89 -15.08
N LEU A 242 18.71 -9.47 -15.03
CA LEU A 242 17.56 -8.85 -14.35
C LEU A 242 17.85 -8.65 -12.85
N PHE A 243 18.47 -9.64 -12.20
CA PHE A 243 18.81 -9.56 -10.78
C PHE A 243 19.90 -8.54 -10.51
N GLU A 244 20.93 -8.45 -11.35
CA GLU A 244 21.97 -7.43 -11.24
C GLU A 244 21.42 -6.02 -11.42
N TRP A 245 20.47 -5.84 -12.33
CA TRP A 245 19.78 -4.57 -12.51
C TRP A 245 18.91 -4.23 -11.30
N LEU A 246 18.06 -5.15 -10.82
CA LEU A 246 17.27 -4.95 -9.60
C LEU A 246 18.15 -4.72 -8.36
N GLY A 247 19.31 -5.39 -8.30
CA GLY A 247 20.31 -5.28 -7.25
C GLY A 247 20.94 -3.89 -7.11
N LYS A 248 20.87 -3.05 -8.15
CA LYS A 248 21.30 -1.64 -8.12
C LYS A 248 20.27 -0.73 -7.47
N CYS A 249 19.07 -1.23 -7.17
CA CYS A 249 18.02 -0.43 -6.54
C CYS A 249 18.52 0.13 -5.20
N ARG A 250 18.54 1.46 -5.08
CA ARG A 250 19.04 2.16 -3.88
C ARG A 250 18.23 1.89 -2.61
N LEU A 251 17.03 1.31 -2.77
CA LEU A 251 16.13 0.95 -1.68
C LEU A 251 16.37 -0.46 -1.14
N ILE A 252 17.36 -1.19 -1.65
CA ILE A 252 17.80 -2.45 -1.04
C ILE A 252 18.43 -2.13 0.31
N ASN A 253 17.76 -2.59 1.37
CA ASN A 253 18.28 -2.57 2.73
C ASN A 253 18.47 -4.01 3.22
N TRP A 254 19.72 -4.44 3.26
CA TRP A 254 20.15 -5.78 3.64
C TRP A 254 19.66 -6.20 5.04
N GLU A 255 19.64 -5.30 6.00
CA GLU A 255 19.18 -5.57 7.37
C GLU A 255 17.66 -5.74 7.44
N ALA A 256 16.91 -4.98 6.63
CA ALA A 256 15.46 -5.05 6.60
C ALA A 256 14.92 -6.29 5.89
N ILE A 257 15.70 -6.85 4.95
CA ILE A 257 15.41 -8.13 4.29
C ILE A 257 15.49 -9.28 5.31
N ASP A 258 16.43 -9.23 6.25
CA ASP A 258 16.58 -10.23 7.31
C ASP A 258 15.43 -10.19 8.36
N ILE A 259 14.85 -9.01 8.62
CA ILE A 259 13.87 -8.77 9.72
C ILE A 259 12.45 -9.32 9.44
N ARG A 260 12.06 -9.60 8.19
CA ARG A 260 10.65 -9.89 7.84
C ARG A 260 10.27 -11.36 7.60
N ARG A 261 11.17 -12.31 7.85
CA ARG A 261 10.96 -13.74 7.52
C ARG A 261 10.05 -14.53 8.48
N ASP A 262 9.02 -13.92 9.06
CA ASP A 262 8.16 -14.56 10.09
C ASP A 262 6.64 -14.47 9.78
N ASN A 263 6.27 -14.65 8.51
CA ASN A 263 4.86 -14.84 8.13
C ASN A 263 4.70 -16.10 7.28
N ALA A 264 4.04 -17.13 7.84
CA ALA A 264 3.91 -18.46 7.22
C ALA A 264 3.13 -18.43 5.89
N ASP A 265 2.14 -17.54 5.75
CA ASP A 265 1.34 -17.39 4.52
C ASP A 265 2.07 -16.63 3.41
N GLU A 266 3.01 -15.77 3.79
CA GLU A 266 3.91 -15.10 2.85
C GLU A 266 4.93 -16.13 2.36
N LYS A 267 5.59 -16.84 3.27
CA LYS A 267 6.54 -17.92 2.96
C LYS A 267 5.97 -18.99 2.01
N ARG A 268 4.73 -19.45 2.24
CA ARG A 268 4.05 -20.42 1.35
C ARG A 268 3.75 -19.87 -0.06
N ARG A 269 3.53 -18.56 -0.18
CA ARG A 269 3.34 -17.89 -1.48
C ARG A 269 4.68 -17.67 -2.20
N GLU A 270 5.72 -17.34 -1.46
CA GLU A 270 7.09 -17.14 -1.95
C GLU A 270 7.70 -18.46 -2.47
N GLU A 271 7.47 -19.58 -1.78
CA GLU A 271 7.96 -20.91 -2.19
C GLU A 271 7.44 -21.36 -3.57
N LYS A 272 6.29 -20.85 -4.01
CA LYS A 272 5.69 -21.19 -5.32
C LYS A 272 6.20 -20.31 -6.47
N ARG A 273 7.00 -19.28 -6.19
CA ARG A 273 7.46 -18.29 -7.17
C ARG A 273 8.97 -18.43 -7.38
N GLY A 274 9.36 -19.11 -8.46
CA GLY A 274 10.76 -19.46 -8.74
C GLY A 274 11.70 -18.25 -8.82
N VAL A 275 11.33 -17.23 -9.60
CA VAL A 275 12.12 -15.99 -9.77
C VAL A 275 12.23 -15.22 -8.45
N PHE A 276 11.14 -15.17 -7.70
CA PHE A 276 11.10 -14.51 -6.40
C PHE A 276 12.09 -15.13 -5.40
N LYS A 277 12.02 -16.46 -5.27
CA LYS A 277 12.91 -17.23 -4.39
C LYS A 277 14.37 -17.06 -4.82
N ALA A 278 14.66 -17.19 -6.12
CA ALA A 278 16.01 -17.06 -6.65
C ALA A 278 16.60 -15.68 -6.35
N PHE A 279 15.85 -14.59 -6.49
CA PHE A 279 16.36 -13.26 -6.17
C PHE A 279 16.52 -13.02 -4.66
N LEU A 280 15.44 -13.13 -3.88
CA LEU A 280 15.47 -12.71 -2.47
C LEU A 280 16.19 -13.69 -1.55
N ASN A 281 16.12 -14.99 -1.83
CA ASN A 281 16.64 -16.02 -0.92
C ASN A 281 18.03 -16.53 -1.33
N GLU A 282 18.44 -16.35 -2.58
CA GLU A 282 19.70 -16.88 -3.10
C GLU A 282 20.63 -15.75 -3.58
N TRP A 283 20.20 -14.96 -4.58
CA TRP A 283 21.02 -13.91 -5.20
C TRP A 283 21.37 -12.78 -4.23
N LEU A 284 20.38 -12.21 -3.53
CA LEU A 284 20.62 -11.13 -2.58
C LEU A 284 21.65 -11.54 -1.50
N PRO A 285 21.44 -12.62 -0.71
CA PRO A 285 22.43 -13.05 0.28
C PRO A 285 23.84 -13.28 -0.30
N ALA A 286 23.95 -13.85 -1.50
CA ALA A 286 25.23 -14.11 -2.16
C ALA A 286 25.96 -12.83 -2.62
N ASN A 287 25.21 -11.77 -2.95
CA ASN A 287 25.73 -10.50 -3.45
C ASN A 287 25.77 -9.39 -2.38
N ARG A 288 25.56 -9.74 -1.11
CA ARG A 288 25.69 -8.80 0.01
C ARG A 288 27.12 -8.25 0.03
N PRO A 289 27.32 -6.92 0.03
CA PRO A 289 28.66 -6.36 0.17
C PRO A 289 29.31 -6.90 1.44
N SER A 290 30.41 -7.65 1.30
CA SER A 290 31.18 -8.09 2.45
C SER A 290 31.63 -6.83 3.20
N ALA A 291 31.22 -6.69 4.46
CA ALA A 291 31.72 -5.60 5.29
C ALA A 291 33.25 -5.68 5.33
N MET A 292 33.93 -4.77 4.63
CA MET A 292 35.38 -4.67 4.63
C MET A 292 35.87 -4.34 6.04
N THR A 293 36.49 -5.34 6.66
CA THR A 293 37.73 -5.28 7.45
C THR A 293 37.86 -4.21 8.55
N SER A 294 37.72 -4.64 9.81
CA SER A 294 38.77 -4.40 10.80
C SER A 294 39.12 -5.71 11.49
N ASP A 295 40.43 -5.94 11.59
CA ASP A 295 41.14 -6.95 12.37
C ASP A 295 41.17 -8.39 11.83
N THR A 296 42.13 -8.55 10.92
CA THR A 296 43.05 -9.70 10.90
C THR A 296 43.41 -10.12 12.33
N MET A 297 42.96 -11.31 12.74
CA MET A 297 43.87 -12.35 13.23
C MET A 297 43.30 -13.71 12.83
N ALA A 298 44.11 -14.42 12.05
CA ALA A 298 43.90 -15.80 11.68
C ALA A 298 43.74 -16.67 12.93
N ASN A 299 42.78 -17.58 12.93
CA ASN A 299 42.99 -18.92 13.45
C ASN A 299 42.07 -19.90 12.73
N THR A 300 42.73 -20.78 11.99
CA THR A 300 42.23 -22.06 11.50
C THR A 300 41.69 -22.91 12.65
N SER A 301 40.40 -23.26 12.59
CA SER A 301 39.93 -24.56 13.10
C SER A 301 38.65 -24.96 12.36
N ASN A 302 38.74 -26.06 11.63
CA ASN A 302 37.58 -26.90 11.31
C ASN A 302 36.90 -27.28 12.61
N ASP A 303 35.61 -27.00 12.75
CA ASP A 303 34.74 -27.82 13.60
C ASP A 303 33.29 -27.76 13.13
N GLN A 304 32.78 -28.94 12.79
CA GLN A 304 31.36 -29.23 12.74
C GLN A 304 30.85 -29.35 14.18
N HIS A 305 30.05 -28.42 14.68
CA HIS A 305 29.12 -28.74 15.78
C HIS A 305 27.94 -27.74 15.92
N SER A 306 26.78 -28.37 16.14
CA SER A 306 25.50 -27.96 16.74
C SER A 306 25.13 -26.48 16.95
N PRO A 307 23.83 -26.12 16.76
CA PRO A 307 23.33 -24.79 17.09
C PRO A 307 23.19 -24.63 18.62
N GLU A 308 24.11 -23.89 19.23
CA GLU A 308 23.89 -23.32 20.57
C GLU A 308 22.76 -22.27 20.53
N PRO A 309 21.97 -22.13 21.61
CA PRO A 309 20.85 -21.19 21.65
C PRO A 309 21.38 -19.75 21.70
N LYS A 310 21.11 -18.98 20.65
CA LYS A 310 21.41 -17.54 20.59
C LYS A 310 20.71 -16.82 21.75
N ASP A 311 21.49 -16.09 22.57
CA ASP A 311 20.96 -15.25 23.64
C ASP A 311 19.86 -14.31 23.14
N THR A 312 18.67 -14.47 23.72
CA THR A 312 17.43 -13.74 23.34
C THR A 312 17.57 -12.24 23.55
N LYS A 313 18.38 -11.82 24.53
CA LYS A 313 18.61 -10.41 24.88
C LYS A 313 19.51 -9.70 23.87
N THR A 314 20.59 -10.36 23.44
CA THR A 314 21.52 -9.85 22.41
C THR A 314 20.83 -9.74 21.05
N THR A 315 19.97 -10.70 20.72
CA THR A 315 19.15 -10.67 19.49
C THR A 315 18.13 -9.53 19.52
N SER A 316 17.41 -9.34 20.64
CA SER A 316 16.43 -8.25 20.81
C SER A 316 17.05 -6.85 20.69
N MET A 317 18.24 -6.62 21.24
CA MET A 317 18.94 -5.34 21.15
C MET A 317 19.42 -5.04 19.72
N LYS A 318 19.90 -6.07 19.00
CA LYS A 318 20.30 -5.95 17.60
C LYS A 318 19.10 -5.58 16.71
N ASP A 319 17.94 -6.19 16.96
CA ASP A 319 16.70 -5.90 16.23
C ASP A 319 16.16 -4.49 16.51
N ALA A 320 16.29 -4.01 17.75
CA ALA A 320 15.88 -2.66 18.12
C ALA A 320 16.74 -1.60 17.40
N LYS A 321 18.06 -1.77 17.39
CA LYS A 321 19.00 -0.89 16.68
C LYS A 321 18.70 -0.85 15.18
N ALA A 322 18.53 -2.01 14.55
CA ALA A 322 18.23 -2.11 13.12
C ALA A 322 16.89 -1.43 12.76
N ARG A 323 15.86 -1.55 13.62
CA ARG A 323 14.59 -0.83 13.42
C ARG A 323 14.73 0.68 13.52
N THR A 324 15.53 1.19 14.45
CA THR A 324 15.81 2.62 14.59
C THR A 324 16.54 3.15 13.35
N GLN A 325 17.57 2.43 12.89
CA GLN A 325 18.29 2.78 11.65
C GLN A 325 17.35 2.75 10.43
N LEU A 326 16.46 1.75 10.34
CA LEU A 326 15.47 1.67 9.27
C LEU A 326 14.50 2.87 9.28
N ARG A 327 14.04 3.30 10.47
CA ARG A 327 13.18 4.48 10.60
C ARG A 327 13.90 5.76 10.19
N ALA A 328 15.14 5.95 10.62
CA ALA A 328 15.96 7.10 10.21
C ALA A 328 16.13 7.12 8.69
N ARG A 329 16.53 5.99 8.09
CA ARG A 329 16.73 5.88 6.64
C ARG A 329 15.43 6.13 5.87
N ARG A 330 14.29 5.65 6.38
CA ARG A 330 12.98 5.94 5.80
C ARG A 330 12.66 7.44 5.83
N SER A 331 12.96 8.14 6.92
CA SER A 331 12.72 9.59 7.01
C SER A 331 13.57 10.38 6.00
N GLU A 332 14.85 10.04 5.86
CA GLU A 332 15.74 10.61 4.84
C GLU A 332 15.18 10.41 3.43
N LEU A 333 14.84 9.17 3.09
CA LEU A 333 14.32 8.83 1.76
C LEU A 333 12.95 9.45 1.48
N ALA A 334 12.10 9.59 2.49
CA ALA A 334 10.85 10.31 2.36
C ALA A 334 11.10 11.76 1.97
N GLN A 335 12.04 12.45 2.63
CA GLN A 335 12.35 13.84 2.32
C GLN A 335 13.00 14.01 0.94
N GLU A 336 13.90 13.10 0.57
CA GLU A 336 14.46 13.04 -0.78
C GLU A 336 13.38 12.83 -1.83
N ALA A 337 12.45 11.88 -1.63
CA ALA A 337 11.36 11.60 -2.56
C ALA A 337 10.43 12.80 -2.72
N VAL A 338 10.04 13.41 -1.61
CA VAL A 338 9.16 14.57 -1.59
C VAL A 338 9.79 15.75 -2.35
N THR A 339 11.10 15.92 -2.23
CA THR A 339 11.84 16.94 -2.99
C THR A 339 11.93 16.56 -4.48
N PHE A 340 12.36 15.33 -4.79
CA PHE A 340 12.57 14.84 -6.15
C PHE A 340 11.29 14.87 -7.00
N PHE A 341 10.16 14.46 -6.42
CA PHE A 341 8.85 14.42 -7.09
C PHE A 341 8.03 15.69 -6.91
N ALA A 342 8.59 16.76 -6.33
CA ALA A 342 7.92 18.03 -6.06
C ALA A 342 6.60 17.89 -5.27
N LYS A 343 6.63 17.11 -4.18
CA LYS A 343 5.48 16.80 -3.31
C LYS A 343 5.53 17.47 -1.94
N SER A 344 6.38 18.48 -1.73
CA SER A 344 6.62 19.10 -0.41
C SER A 344 5.37 19.64 0.27
N GLU A 345 4.51 20.35 -0.46
CA GLU A 345 3.26 20.90 0.09
C GLU A 345 2.26 19.79 0.42
N GLU A 346 2.05 18.84 -0.50
CA GLU A 346 1.15 17.68 -0.27
C GLU A 346 1.60 16.86 0.94
N TYR A 347 2.92 16.63 1.06
CA TYR A 347 3.51 15.98 2.22
C TYR A 347 3.25 16.74 3.51
N ALA A 348 3.54 18.04 3.55
CA ALA A 348 3.34 18.86 4.74
C ALA A 348 1.87 18.86 5.18
N CYS A 349 0.93 18.99 4.24
CA CYS A 349 -0.50 18.95 4.53
C CYS A 349 -0.95 17.58 5.06
N LYS A 350 -0.59 16.47 4.39
CA LYS A 350 -0.98 15.13 4.83
C LYS A 350 -0.32 14.74 6.17
N HIS A 351 0.96 15.07 6.34
CA HIS A 351 1.69 14.86 7.59
C HIS A 351 1.05 15.65 8.74
N ALA A 352 0.75 16.94 8.56
CA ALA A 352 0.09 17.74 9.59
C ALA A 352 -1.30 17.18 9.96
N ALA A 353 -2.07 16.74 8.96
CA ALA A 353 -3.39 16.15 9.19
C ALA A 353 -3.31 14.83 9.97
N ILE A 354 -2.44 13.90 9.58
CA ILE A 354 -2.32 12.60 10.25
C ILE A 354 -1.77 12.75 11.67
N VAL A 355 -0.79 13.63 11.90
CA VAL A 355 -0.27 13.93 13.24
C VAL A 355 -1.36 14.53 14.13
N ARG A 356 -2.12 15.50 13.61
CA ARG A 356 -3.25 16.09 14.34
C ARG A 356 -4.28 15.04 14.72
N ASP A 357 -4.70 14.21 13.77
CA ASP A 357 -5.73 13.20 13.97
C ASP A 357 -5.27 12.13 14.97
N ALA A 358 -3.99 11.73 14.88
CA ALA A 358 -3.34 10.85 15.84
C ALA A 358 -3.36 11.42 17.26
N ARG A 359 -2.88 12.65 17.42
CA ARG A 359 -2.87 13.36 18.71
C ARG A 359 -4.26 13.55 19.26
N ASN A 360 -5.24 13.89 18.43
CA ASN A 360 -6.63 14.03 18.85
C ASN A 360 -7.22 12.72 19.36
N ALA A 361 -6.93 11.60 18.70
CA ALA A 361 -7.44 10.30 19.12
C ALA A 361 -6.77 9.80 20.40
N ILE A 362 -5.46 10.00 20.54
CA ILE A 362 -4.72 9.67 21.77
C ILE A 362 -5.25 10.49 22.95
N ALA A 363 -5.42 11.81 22.76
CA ALA A 363 -6.00 12.70 23.77
C ALA A 363 -7.41 12.27 24.16
N ALA A 364 -8.26 11.92 23.18
CA ALA A 364 -9.61 11.43 23.44
C ALA A 364 -9.62 10.16 24.30
N SER A 365 -8.66 9.25 24.10
CA SER A 365 -8.53 8.05 24.93
C SER A 365 -8.14 8.38 26.37
N ILE A 366 -7.13 9.24 26.56
CA ILE A 366 -6.68 9.66 27.90
C ILE A 366 -7.81 10.39 28.64
N LEU A 367 -8.48 11.34 27.97
CA LEU A 367 -9.63 12.06 28.53
C LEU A 367 -10.78 11.12 28.90
N LYS A 368 -11.01 10.07 28.10
CA LYS A 368 -12.04 9.07 28.38
C LYS A 368 -11.72 8.28 29.65
N ASP A 369 -10.45 7.95 29.88
CA ASP A 369 -10.05 7.25 31.10
C ASP A 369 -10.14 8.16 32.34
N ILE A 370 -9.80 9.45 32.20
CA ILE A 370 -10.05 10.46 33.25
C ILE A 370 -11.55 10.58 33.55
N LEU A 371 -12.40 10.66 32.52
CA LEU A 371 -13.85 10.73 32.70
C LEU A 371 -14.42 9.51 33.42
N LYS A 372 -13.89 8.30 33.17
CA LYS A 372 -14.29 7.10 33.94
C LYS A 372 -13.97 7.26 35.42
N GLN A 373 -12.77 7.76 35.74
CA GLN A 373 -12.32 7.97 37.12
C GLN A 373 -13.17 9.03 37.83
N VAL A 374 -13.40 10.17 37.17
CA VAL A 374 -14.14 11.32 37.71
C VAL A 374 -15.63 11.02 37.88
N THR A 375 -16.26 10.34 36.93
CA THR A 375 -17.71 10.10 36.97
C THR A 375 -18.11 8.80 37.67
N GLY A 376 -17.15 7.89 37.88
CA GLY A 376 -17.41 6.51 38.32
C GLY A 376 -18.21 5.67 37.32
N LYS A 377 -18.45 6.17 36.10
CA LYS A 377 -19.29 5.52 35.08
C LYS A 377 -18.44 4.78 34.06
N ASN A 378 -18.82 3.54 33.76
CA ASN A 378 -18.22 2.72 32.70
C ASN A 378 -19.07 2.64 31.41
N ASP A 379 -20.08 3.51 31.26
CA ASP A 379 -20.92 3.55 30.05
C ASP A 379 -20.17 4.23 28.89
N ASN A 380 -19.55 3.42 28.03
CA ASN A 380 -18.79 3.87 26.86
C ASN A 380 -19.58 4.80 25.93
N LYS A 381 -20.91 4.64 25.81
CA LYS A 381 -21.73 5.49 24.94
C LYS A 381 -21.83 6.90 25.50
N LYS A 382 -22.06 7.03 26.81
CA LYS A 382 -22.11 8.33 27.51
C LYS A 382 -20.75 9.00 27.58
N LEU A 383 -19.68 8.24 27.81
CA LEU A 383 -18.32 8.78 27.81
C LEU A 383 -17.95 9.33 26.43
N ASN A 384 -18.26 8.60 25.36
CA ASN A 384 -18.02 9.06 23.99
C ASN A 384 -18.90 10.27 23.60
N GLU A 385 -20.08 10.43 24.22
CA GLU A 385 -20.93 11.63 24.07
C GLU A 385 -20.21 12.86 24.63
N ILE A 386 -19.68 12.77 25.85
CA ILE A 386 -18.94 13.86 26.50
C ILE A 386 -17.65 14.18 25.76
N ILE A 387 -16.89 13.17 25.33
CA ILE A 387 -15.66 13.39 24.54
C ILE A 387 -15.97 14.08 23.22
N ARG A 388 -17.07 13.73 22.55
CA ARG A 388 -17.49 14.42 21.32
C ARG A 388 -17.88 15.86 21.59
N ALA A 389 -18.55 16.13 22.71
CA ALA A 389 -18.84 17.49 23.14
C ALA A 389 -17.54 18.28 23.40
N PHE A 390 -16.60 17.69 24.13
CA PHE A 390 -15.30 18.29 24.41
C PHE A 390 -14.58 18.67 23.11
N LYS A 391 -14.52 17.76 22.14
CA LYS A 391 -13.90 18.01 20.84
C LYS A 391 -14.48 19.20 20.08
N LYS A 392 -15.79 19.44 20.21
CA LYS A 392 -16.56 20.42 19.44
C LYS A 392 -16.67 21.79 20.12
N PHE A 393 -16.64 21.82 21.45
CA PHE A 393 -17.03 23.01 22.21
C PHE A 393 -15.93 23.53 23.14
N VAL A 394 -14.78 22.84 23.25
CA VAL A 394 -13.70 23.26 24.15
C VAL A 394 -12.53 23.83 23.36
N HIS A 395 -12.18 25.09 23.65
CA HIS A 395 -10.95 25.72 23.21
C HIS A 395 -9.83 25.48 24.21
N VAL A 396 -8.66 25.10 23.71
CA VAL A 396 -7.47 24.80 24.50
C VAL A 396 -6.48 25.96 24.35
N HIS A 397 -6.19 26.64 25.46
CA HIS A 397 -5.17 27.68 25.55
C HIS A 397 -4.00 27.18 26.40
N ILE A 398 -2.78 27.32 25.87
CA ILE A 398 -1.54 26.93 26.55
C ILE A 398 -0.69 28.18 26.66
N SER A 399 -0.28 28.52 27.89
CA SER A 399 0.64 29.62 28.14
C SER A 399 1.93 29.07 28.73
N SER A 400 3.07 29.38 28.11
CA SER A 400 4.39 29.18 28.72
C SER A 400 4.84 30.51 29.35
N ALA A 401 5.36 30.47 30.57
CA ALA A 401 6.05 31.63 31.13
C ALA A 401 7.42 31.77 30.45
N GLN A 402 7.53 32.63 29.44
CA GLN A 402 8.85 33.07 28.96
C GLN A 402 9.30 34.29 29.78
N ASN A 403 10.49 34.20 30.36
CA ASN A 403 11.23 35.39 30.82
C ASN A 403 11.57 36.25 29.60
N PRO A 404 11.30 37.56 29.60
CA PRO A 404 11.63 38.42 28.49
C PRO A 404 13.08 38.88 28.64
N GLU A 405 14.04 38.24 27.97
CA GLU A 405 15.27 38.90 27.50
C GLU A 405 16.06 38.02 26.52
N GLU A 406 16.58 38.69 25.48
CA GLU A 406 17.54 38.24 24.46
C GLU A 406 17.02 37.40 23.27
N SER A 407 16.47 38.13 22.29
CA SER A 407 16.66 37.84 20.88
C SER A 407 18.12 38.09 20.47
N VAL A 408 18.81 37.12 19.82
CA VAL A 408 19.61 37.29 18.58
C VAL A 408 20.07 35.92 18.04
N GLN A 409 19.66 35.64 16.78
CA GLN A 409 20.19 34.71 15.75
C GLN A 409 20.37 33.21 16.04
N ALA A 410 19.49 32.40 15.40
CA ALA A 410 19.69 30.97 15.18
C ALA A 410 19.91 30.67 13.68
N ASN A 411 21.05 30.01 13.37
CA ASN A 411 21.27 29.20 12.17
C ASN A 411 20.62 27.81 12.38
N PRO A 412 20.01 27.17 11.36
CA PRO A 412 19.27 25.93 11.58
C PRO A 412 20.09 24.69 11.19
N ILE A 413 21.13 24.34 11.96
CA ILE A 413 21.74 23.00 11.89
C ILE A 413 22.29 22.61 13.27
N ALA A 414 21.52 21.83 14.03
CA ALA A 414 21.98 20.78 14.94
C ALA A 414 20.79 20.33 15.81
N VAL A 415 20.50 19.03 15.80
CA VAL A 415 19.74 18.38 16.86
C VAL A 415 20.69 18.22 18.06
N PRO A 416 20.42 18.80 19.24
CA PRO A 416 21.14 18.41 20.44
C PRO A 416 20.37 17.29 21.13
N ALA A 417 21.09 16.19 21.34
CA ALA A 417 20.72 15.14 22.27
C ALA A 417 20.70 15.68 23.72
N GLY A 418 19.73 15.22 24.50
CA GLY A 418 19.80 15.11 25.95
C GLY A 418 20.04 16.40 26.73
N LYS A 419 18.95 17.11 27.04
CA LYS A 419 18.83 17.82 28.31
C LYS A 419 17.48 17.52 28.95
N ASP A 420 17.56 17.02 30.17
CA ASP A 420 16.48 16.99 31.14
C ASP A 420 16.25 18.46 31.54
N GLU A 421 15.43 19.18 30.77
CA GLU A 421 15.06 20.57 31.06
C GLU A 421 13.80 20.56 31.92
N GLY A 422 13.88 21.31 33.03
CA GLY A 422 12.97 21.27 34.17
C GLY A 422 11.50 21.50 33.81
N GLU A 423 10.63 21.25 34.79
CA GLU A 423 9.20 21.56 34.75
C GLU A 423 8.95 22.99 34.25
N GLU A 424 8.85 23.18 32.94
CA GLU A 424 8.25 24.35 32.35
C GLU A 424 6.84 24.44 32.92
N ASN A 425 6.59 25.50 33.67
CA ASN A 425 5.32 25.77 34.34
C ASN A 425 4.26 26.12 33.28
N THR A 426 3.88 25.11 32.50
CA THR A 426 2.99 25.20 31.35
C THR A 426 1.57 25.17 31.87
N ARG A 427 0.88 26.31 31.78
CA ARG A 427 -0.48 26.42 32.28
C ARG A 427 -1.48 26.14 31.17
N VAL A 428 -2.30 25.11 31.36
CA VAL A 428 -3.43 24.78 30.47
C VAL A 428 -4.69 25.47 30.94
N THR A 429 -5.36 26.21 30.05
CA THR A 429 -6.68 26.81 30.32
C THR A 429 -7.70 26.29 29.29
N LEU A 430 -8.82 25.78 29.77
CA LEU A 430 -9.92 25.24 28.97
C LEU A 430 -11.13 26.17 29.03
N LYS A 431 -11.71 26.50 27.87
CA LYS A 431 -12.92 27.33 27.78
C LYS A 431 -13.99 26.66 26.94
N ILE A 432 -15.23 26.65 27.44
CA ILE A 432 -16.40 26.21 26.67
C ILE A 432 -16.85 27.37 25.78
N SER A 433 -17.13 27.06 24.52
CA SER A 433 -17.77 27.93 23.56
C SER A 433 -19.06 27.27 23.06
N GLU A 434 -20.09 28.08 22.80
CA GLU A 434 -21.32 27.62 22.15
C GLU A 434 -21.15 27.43 20.64
N GLU A 435 -20.08 28.02 20.07
CA GLU A 435 -19.72 27.88 18.67
C GLU A 435 -19.06 26.52 18.42
N ARG A 436 -19.57 25.80 17.42
CA ARG A 436 -19.12 24.44 17.13
C ARG A 436 -17.84 24.47 16.28
N ILE A 437 -16.78 23.92 16.82
CA ILE A 437 -15.58 23.59 16.06
C ILE A 437 -15.85 22.31 15.24
N PRO A 438 -15.55 22.29 13.92
CA PRO A 438 -15.53 21.06 13.13
C PRO A 438 -14.65 20.00 13.82
N GLU A 439 -15.03 18.72 13.79
CA GLU A 439 -14.26 17.68 14.49
C GLU A 439 -12.83 17.56 13.94
N ILE A 440 -12.65 17.90 12.66
CA ILE A 440 -11.34 18.00 11.98
C ILE A 440 -10.46 19.14 12.51
N GLU A 441 -11.04 20.15 13.16
CA GLU A 441 -10.32 21.30 13.74
C GLU A 441 -10.18 21.17 15.27
N SER A 442 -10.53 20.00 15.81
CA SER A 442 -10.47 19.78 17.26
C SER A 442 -9.07 20.04 17.81
N GLN A 443 -9.02 20.79 18.91
CA GLN A 443 -7.79 21.25 19.53
C GLN A 443 -7.32 20.36 20.68
N ILE A 444 -8.02 19.25 20.97
CA ILE A 444 -7.74 18.41 22.14
C ILE A 444 -6.35 17.78 22.09
N GLY A 445 -5.81 17.52 20.89
CA GLY A 445 -4.46 17.04 20.69
C GLY A 445 -3.38 18.03 21.13
N LYS A 446 -3.71 19.32 21.31
CA LYS A 446 -2.79 20.31 21.91
C LYS A 446 -2.53 20.01 23.39
N LEU A 447 -3.42 19.28 24.07
CA LEU A 447 -3.23 18.90 25.47
C LEU A 447 -2.10 17.90 25.68
N LEU A 448 -1.60 17.27 24.63
CA LEU A 448 -0.58 16.23 24.75
C LEU A 448 0.84 16.81 24.73
N ARG A 449 1.69 16.28 25.61
CA ARG A 449 3.13 16.31 25.48
C ARG A 449 3.64 14.96 24.98
N GLU A 450 4.68 15.01 24.17
CA GLU A 450 5.40 13.83 23.71
C GLU A 450 6.61 13.60 24.61
N ARG A 451 6.85 12.34 24.98
CA ARG A 451 8.06 11.90 25.67
C ARG A 451 8.60 10.67 24.95
N GLN A 452 9.89 10.65 24.68
CA GLN A 452 10.53 9.42 24.21
C GLN A 452 10.81 8.54 25.43
N ALA A 453 10.23 7.34 25.44
CA ALA A 453 10.52 6.32 26.42
C ALA A 453 11.18 5.14 25.71
N THR A 454 12.14 4.50 26.35
CA THR A 454 12.72 3.25 25.85
C THR A 454 12.02 2.09 26.55
N ASP A 455 11.38 1.20 25.79
CA ASP A 455 10.75 0.00 26.36
C ASP A 455 11.79 -0.98 26.91
N GLU A 456 11.32 -2.01 27.62
CA GLU A 456 12.17 -3.07 28.20
C GLU A 456 12.99 -3.85 27.14
N LYS A 457 12.64 -3.71 25.87
CA LYS A 457 13.30 -4.35 24.72
C LYS A 457 14.26 -3.39 23.99
N GLY A 458 14.51 -2.20 24.54
CA GLY A 458 15.40 -1.20 23.96
C GLY A 458 14.80 -0.40 22.80
N ARG A 459 13.48 -0.46 22.59
CA ARG A 459 12.78 0.27 21.52
C ARG A 459 12.39 1.65 22.02
N VAL A 460 12.77 2.68 21.27
CA VAL A 460 12.31 4.05 21.52
C VAL A 460 10.85 4.14 21.05
N GLU A 461 9.93 4.30 21.99
CA GLU A 461 8.51 4.57 21.76
C GLU A 461 8.16 6.00 22.18
N THR A 462 7.34 6.65 21.38
CA THR A 462 6.76 7.94 21.75
C THR A 462 5.57 7.68 22.69
N GLN A 463 5.74 8.08 23.95
CA GLN A 463 4.66 8.13 24.93
C GLN A 463 3.99 9.50 24.91
N TYR A 464 2.68 9.51 25.15
CA TYR A 464 1.87 10.71 25.16
C TYR A 464 1.22 10.88 26.53
N ASP A 465 1.47 12.03 27.16
CA ASP A 465 0.87 12.43 28.44
C ASP A 465 0.14 13.76 28.27
N LEU A 466 -0.75 14.11 29.21
CA LEU A 466 -1.31 15.47 29.25
C LEU A 466 -0.28 16.46 29.78
N LEU A 467 -0.25 17.67 29.20
CA LEU A 467 0.58 18.79 29.64
C LEU A 467 0.32 19.15 31.11
N ASP A 468 -0.95 19.17 31.52
CA ASP A 468 -1.38 19.45 32.88
C ASP A 468 -2.56 18.52 33.22
N ARG A 469 -2.22 17.31 33.69
CA ARG A 469 -3.22 16.27 33.96
C ARG A 469 -4.18 16.68 35.07
N ASP A 470 -3.69 17.36 36.10
CA ASP A 470 -4.48 17.74 37.26
C ASP A 470 -5.47 18.84 36.92
N ALA A 471 -5.04 19.89 36.21
CA ALA A 471 -5.96 20.95 35.78
C ALA A 471 -7.05 20.41 34.84
N VAL A 472 -6.68 19.53 33.88
CA VAL A 472 -7.66 18.90 32.98
C VAL A 472 -8.64 18.01 33.75
N THR A 473 -8.16 17.27 34.76
CA THR A 473 -9.01 16.39 35.59
C THR A 473 -9.98 17.20 36.45
N ILE A 474 -9.50 18.25 37.12
CA ILE A 474 -10.33 19.15 37.93
C ILE A 474 -11.39 19.82 37.05
N TRP A 475 -10.99 20.32 35.88
CA TRP A 475 -11.90 20.99 34.96
C TRP A 475 -12.97 20.03 34.44
N LEU A 476 -12.59 18.81 34.04
CA LEU A 476 -13.55 17.79 33.61
C LEU A 476 -14.54 17.45 34.72
N ALA A 477 -14.10 17.35 35.98
CA ALA A 477 -14.98 17.11 37.12
C ALA A 477 -16.04 18.19 37.32
N GLN A 478 -15.69 19.45 37.01
CA GLN A 478 -16.59 20.60 37.12
C GLN A 478 -17.56 20.72 35.94
N HIS A 479 -17.14 20.38 34.71
CA HIS A 479 -17.85 20.76 33.48
C HIS A 479 -18.44 19.60 32.65
N TRP A 480 -18.24 18.33 33.03
CA TRP A 480 -18.69 17.21 32.19
C TRP A 480 -20.22 17.13 31.99
N GLU A 481 -21.04 17.55 32.96
CA GLU A 481 -22.51 17.60 32.79
C GLU A 481 -22.94 18.73 31.84
N GLU A 482 -22.25 19.87 31.87
CA GLU A 482 -22.47 20.99 30.94
C GLU A 482 -22.16 20.55 29.49
N LEU A 483 -21.02 19.90 29.28
CA LEU A 483 -20.65 19.32 27.99
C LEU A 483 -21.68 18.30 27.49
N LYS A 484 -22.18 17.44 28.38
CA LYS A 484 -23.22 16.47 28.05
C LYS A 484 -24.53 17.16 27.67
N ALA A 485 -24.90 18.25 28.34
CA ALA A 485 -26.08 19.02 27.99
C ALA A 485 -25.95 19.67 26.61
N LEU A 486 -24.80 20.27 26.28
CA LEU A 486 -24.52 20.90 24.99
C LEU A 486 -24.65 19.92 23.81
N GLU A 487 -24.07 18.72 23.92
CA GLU A 487 -24.17 17.70 22.86
C GLU A 487 -25.61 17.15 22.71
N ARG A 488 -26.43 17.19 23.76
CA ARG A 488 -27.84 16.76 23.73
C ARG A 488 -28.80 17.82 23.21
N GLN A 489 -28.60 19.07 23.61
CA GLN A 489 -29.46 20.19 23.23
C GLN A 489 -29.48 20.39 21.71
N LYS A 490 -28.34 20.19 21.03
CA LYS A 490 -28.23 20.35 19.57
C LYS A 490 -28.31 19.03 18.78
N ARG A 491 -28.66 17.91 19.42
CA ARG A 491 -29.11 16.68 18.76
C ARG A 491 -30.62 16.63 18.49
N ARG A 492 -31.39 17.57 19.05
CA ARG A 492 -32.79 17.74 18.67
C ARG A 492 -32.82 18.24 17.22
N PRO A 493 -33.40 17.50 16.26
CA PRO A 493 -33.58 18.02 14.92
C PRO A 493 -34.50 19.24 14.99
N ALA A 494 -34.34 20.17 14.05
CA ALA A 494 -35.16 21.39 13.89
C ALA A 494 -36.64 21.13 13.59
N THR A 495 -37.16 19.92 13.85
CA THR A 495 -38.56 19.53 13.65
C THR A 495 -39.47 19.79 14.86
N ASP A 496 -38.94 20.17 16.02
CA ASP A 496 -39.74 20.33 17.25
C ASP A 496 -40.05 21.79 17.64
N ILE A 497 -39.57 22.77 16.87
CA ILE A 497 -39.85 24.20 17.15
C ILE A 497 -41.15 24.68 16.46
N ASP A 498 -41.63 23.97 15.43
CA ASP A 498 -42.93 24.28 14.79
C ASP A 498 -44.14 23.66 15.50
N GLY A 499 -43.92 22.74 16.45
CA GLY A 499 -45.00 22.09 17.21
C GLY A 499 -45.57 22.93 18.36
N GLN A 500 -44.79 23.85 18.93
CA GLN A 500 -45.20 24.64 20.10
C GLN A 500 -45.83 25.99 19.77
N THR A 501 -45.66 26.50 18.54
CA THR A 501 -46.26 27.78 18.11
C THR A 501 -47.70 27.63 17.60
N ARG A 502 -48.19 26.40 17.37
CA ARG A 502 -49.58 26.14 16.91
C ARG A 502 -50.60 25.90 18.02
N GLN A 503 -50.19 25.88 19.30
CA GLN A 503 -51.10 25.60 20.42
C GLN A 503 -51.51 26.83 21.24
N LEU A 504 -51.07 28.03 20.85
CA LEU A 504 -51.44 29.31 21.49
C LEU A 504 -52.36 30.21 20.64
N SER A 505 -52.85 29.73 19.49
CA SER A 505 -53.77 30.48 18.61
C SER A 505 -55.14 29.84 18.44
N LEU A 506 -55.53 28.93 19.33
CA LEU A 506 -56.88 28.37 19.43
C LEU A 506 -57.27 28.29 20.90
N ASN A 507 -57.74 29.41 21.44
CA ASN A 507 -58.77 29.51 22.47
C ASN A 507 -59.30 30.94 22.51
#